data_AF-A0A5E8HAC0-F1
#
_entry.id   AF-A0A5E8HAC0-F1
#
_cell.length_a   1.000
_cell.length_b   1.000
_cell.length_c   1.000
_cell.angle_alpha   90.00
_cell.angle_beta   90.00
_cell.angle_gamma   90.00
#
_symmetry.space_group_name_H-M   'P 1'
#
loop_
_entity.id
_entity.type
_entity.pdbx_description
1 polymer ?
#
loop_
_entity_poly.entity_id
_entity_poly.type
_entity_poly.pdbx_seq_one_letter_code
_entity_poly.pdbx_strand_id
1 'polypeptide(L)'
;MDLEKEEIVRVIVLEPQKKSYETISELLKEWFGDYIDLTWRSVFENGAEEIRKVQYDLLITEIQFPELEVPPEEVLEQIMDLAGPSELPVVVFTKAEGKQLPIHAFQLGINEYFSKRRLKKNILEHRFRNLFREIYRKKVVSIQMDDSLKRFQDLYGMNQSEIQDLNTMVKKFKKELEKEYEEKLNLENEKKKMQNVFGMYVDPIIVESLMNNSLSLDQKGKEQEVSVLFSDIRGYTTLSEKMKPEQVISFLNEYFTAMTEVILGYGGMIDKYIGDSIMCLFGAPVFQQDHRQNALDCAVEMIQVFELWQPKWDQIYGFTPQIGIGVASGKAIVGNVGSFQKLSYTAVGDTVNMASRLESMAKPMQVYVSEGLYNHLPEEYAKKYKYEELEPVKIKGKEGLHRILSVKPN
;
A
#
# COMPACT_ATOMS: atom_id res chain seq x y z
N MET A 1 1.94 39.61 -7.87
CA MET A 1 2.93 39.39 -8.93
C MET A 1 2.09 39.11 -10.15
N ASP A 2 2.08 40.01 -11.13
CA ASP A 2 1.29 39.78 -12.35
C ASP A 2 1.91 38.57 -13.06
N LEU A 3 1.10 37.53 -13.26
CA LEU A 3 1.52 36.34 -14.01
C LEU A 3 1.73 36.73 -15.47
N GLU A 4 2.89 36.38 -16.03
CA GLU A 4 3.07 36.49 -17.47
C GLU A 4 2.13 35.48 -18.17
N LYS A 5 1.53 35.87 -19.30
CA LYS A 5 0.59 34.99 -20.04
C LYS A 5 1.17 33.62 -20.37
N GLU A 6 2.50 33.54 -20.48
CA GLU A 6 3.24 32.33 -20.80
C GLU A 6 3.34 31.36 -19.62
N GLU A 7 3.13 31.82 -18.37
CA GLU A 7 3.16 30.99 -17.14
C GLU A 7 1.81 30.33 -16.81
N ILE A 8 0.71 30.77 -17.45
CA ILE A 8 -0.65 30.26 -17.19
C ILE A 8 -0.80 28.83 -17.71
N VAL A 9 -1.23 27.89 -16.87
CA VAL A 9 -1.43 26.48 -17.26
C VAL A 9 -2.73 26.35 -18.05
N ARG A 10 -2.63 26.00 -19.34
CA ARG A 10 -3.77 25.82 -20.24
C ARG A 10 -4.33 24.41 -20.09
N VAL A 11 -5.55 24.30 -19.60
CA VAL A 11 -6.22 23.02 -19.37
C VAL A 11 -7.37 22.87 -20.35
N ILE A 12 -7.39 21.78 -21.09
CA ILE A 12 -8.55 21.39 -21.89
C ILE A 12 -9.36 20.34 -21.13
N VAL A 13 -10.67 20.56 -21.06
CA VAL A 13 -11.63 19.62 -20.48
C VAL A 13 -12.50 19.06 -21.59
N LEU A 14 -12.37 17.76 -21.82
CA LEU A 14 -13.13 16.99 -22.79
C LEU A 14 -14.26 16.22 -22.09
N GLU A 15 -15.47 16.78 -22.16
CA GLU A 15 -16.66 16.26 -21.48
C GLU A 15 -17.86 16.31 -22.44
N PRO A 16 -18.73 15.29 -22.45
CA PRO A 16 -19.88 15.24 -23.37
C PRO A 16 -20.92 16.30 -23.02
N GLN A 17 -21.11 16.58 -21.74
CA GLN A 17 -22.10 17.51 -21.23
C GLN A 17 -21.42 18.71 -20.56
N LYS A 18 -21.86 19.92 -20.94
CA LYS A 18 -21.36 21.17 -20.36
C LYS A 18 -21.52 21.26 -18.84
N LYS A 19 -22.56 20.62 -18.28
CA LYS A 19 -22.81 20.57 -16.84
C LYS A 19 -21.71 19.82 -16.05
N SER A 20 -21.14 18.77 -16.63
CA SER A 20 -20.01 18.05 -16.03
C SER A 20 -18.77 18.93 -15.98
N TYR A 21 -18.52 19.68 -17.06
CA TYR A 21 -17.46 20.69 -17.10
C TYR A 21 -17.65 21.78 -16.05
N GLU A 22 -18.86 22.33 -15.89
CA GLU A 22 -19.13 23.40 -14.91
C GLU A 22 -18.68 23.00 -13.50
N THR A 23 -19.00 21.77 -13.08
CA THR A 23 -18.63 21.23 -11.76
C THR A 23 -17.10 21.14 -11.58
N ILE A 24 -16.39 20.61 -12.57
CA ILE A 24 -14.92 20.47 -12.52
C ILE A 24 -14.26 21.86 -12.59
N SER A 25 -14.81 22.75 -13.41
CA SER A 25 -14.27 24.10 -13.62
C SER A 25 -14.37 24.96 -12.35
N GLU A 26 -15.46 24.84 -11.59
CA GLU A 26 -15.62 25.52 -10.30
C GLU A 26 -14.56 25.06 -9.29
N LEU A 27 -14.32 23.75 -9.18
CA LEU A 27 -13.30 23.19 -8.29
C LEU A 27 -11.87 23.63 -8.68
N LEU A 28 -11.54 23.57 -9.97
CA LEU A 28 -10.22 23.97 -10.44
C LEU A 28 -9.98 25.46 -10.26
N LYS A 29 -11.00 26.30 -10.51
CA LYS A 29 -10.92 27.74 -10.24
C LYS A 29 -10.83 28.04 -8.75
N GLU A 30 -11.53 27.30 -7.89
CA GLU A 30 -11.40 27.40 -6.43
C GLU A 30 -9.96 27.12 -5.98
N TRP A 31 -9.30 26.10 -6.56
CA TRP A 31 -7.98 25.66 -6.12
C TRP A 31 -6.81 26.43 -6.72
N PHE A 32 -6.95 26.89 -7.97
CA PHE A 32 -5.85 27.43 -8.75
C PHE A 32 -6.10 28.84 -9.30
N GLY A 33 -7.32 29.37 -9.20
CA GLY A 33 -7.63 30.75 -9.58
C GLY A 33 -7.09 31.15 -10.95
N ASP A 34 -6.31 32.24 -10.99
CA ASP A 34 -5.78 32.83 -12.22
C ASP A 34 -4.55 32.11 -12.80
N TYR A 35 -4.06 31.04 -12.14
CA TYR A 35 -2.92 30.24 -12.63
C TYR A 35 -3.31 29.26 -13.74
N ILE A 36 -4.60 29.16 -14.06
CA ILE A 36 -5.13 28.23 -15.05
C ILE A 36 -6.02 28.95 -16.06
N ASP A 37 -5.99 28.47 -17.30
CA ASP A 37 -6.96 28.82 -18.33
C ASP A 37 -7.72 27.57 -18.74
N LEU A 38 -9.05 27.59 -18.63
CA LEU A 38 -9.90 26.40 -18.83
C LEU A 38 -10.65 26.50 -20.16
N THR A 39 -10.44 25.52 -21.04
CA THR A 39 -11.18 25.38 -22.29
C THR A 39 -12.02 24.10 -22.26
N TRP A 40 -13.33 24.20 -22.53
CA TRP A 40 -14.21 23.04 -22.69
C TRP A 40 -14.45 22.71 -24.15
N ARG A 41 -14.43 21.41 -24.50
CA ARG A 41 -14.87 20.89 -25.80
C ARG A 41 -15.60 19.56 -25.64
N SER A 42 -16.49 19.26 -26.59
CA SER A 42 -17.06 17.93 -26.77
C SER A 42 -16.03 16.99 -27.42
N VAL A 43 -15.90 15.78 -26.89
CA VAL A 43 -14.92 14.75 -27.29
C VAL A 43 -15.07 14.38 -28.77
N PHE A 44 -16.31 14.24 -29.27
CA PHE A 44 -16.61 13.59 -30.55
C PHE A 44 -16.81 14.53 -31.73
N GLU A 45 -16.93 15.84 -31.51
CA GLU A 45 -17.21 16.79 -32.59
C GLU A 45 -15.98 17.61 -33.00
N ASN A 46 -15.14 18.06 -32.06
CA ASN A 46 -14.07 19.02 -32.34
C ASN A 46 -12.81 18.86 -31.47
N GLY A 47 -12.74 17.86 -30.58
CA GLY A 47 -11.64 17.71 -29.60
C GLY A 47 -10.27 17.48 -30.25
N ALA A 48 -10.22 16.65 -31.29
CA ALA A 48 -8.99 16.28 -32.00
C ALA A 48 -8.30 17.48 -32.67
N GLU A 49 -9.08 18.29 -33.38
CA GLU A 49 -8.54 19.45 -34.09
C GLU A 49 -8.08 20.54 -33.12
N GLU A 50 -8.78 20.73 -32.01
CA GLU A 50 -8.47 21.79 -31.05
C GLU A 50 -7.20 21.49 -30.25
N ILE A 51 -7.02 20.24 -29.79
CA ILE A 51 -5.79 19.80 -29.10
C ILE A 51 -4.56 20.02 -29.99
N ARG A 52 -4.71 19.87 -31.31
CA ARG A 52 -3.62 20.09 -32.27
C ARG A 52 -3.39 21.56 -32.63
N LYS A 53 -4.38 22.44 -32.43
CA LYS A 53 -4.30 23.88 -32.74
C LYS A 53 -3.70 24.70 -31.60
N VAL A 54 -3.91 24.28 -30.36
CA VAL A 54 -3.45 24.99 -29.16
C VAL A 54 -2.60 24.05 -28.31
N GLN A 55 -1.42 24.50 -27.89
CA GLN A 55 -0.57 23.73 -26.98
C GLN A 55 -1.14 23.81 -25.55
N TYR A 56 -1.94 22.81 -25.18
CA TYR A 56 -2.41 22.63 -23.81
C TYR A 56 -1.31 22.02 -22.92
N ASP A 57 -1.44 22.24 -21.62
CA ASP A 57 -0.52 21.74 -20.59
C ASP A 57 -1.15 20.60 -19.75
N LEU A 58 -2.48 20.41 -19.87
CA LEU A 58 -3.24 19.37 -19.17
C LEU A 58 -4.52 19.04 -19.94
N LEU A 59 -4.84 17.76 -20.06
CA LEU A 59 -6.12 17.26 -20.55
C LEU A 59 -6.90 16.60 -19.39
N ILE A 60 -8.17 16.95 -19.23
CA ILE A 60 -9.09 16.33 -18.28
C ILE A 60 -10.29 15.77 -19.05
N THR A 61 -10.70 14.54 -18.74
CA THR A 61 -11.78 13.90 -19.49
C THR A 61 -12.55 12.85 -18.68
N GLU A 62 -13.78 12.53 -19.12
CA GLU A 62 -14.54 11.37 -18.65
C GLU A 62 -14.55 10.28 -19.71
N ILE A 63 -14.53 9.01 -19.31
CA ILE A 63 -14.46 7.86 -20.25
C ILE A 63 -15.76 7.06 -20.32
N GLN A 64 -16.75 7.42 -19.51
CA GLN A 64 -18.08 6.84 -19.58
C GLN A 64 -19.03 7.85 -20.21
N PHE A 65 -19.42 7.58 -21.45
CA PHE A 65 -20.32 8.40 -22.23
C PHE A 65 -21.65 7.65 -22.38
N PRO A 66 -22.67 7.94 -21.57
CA PRO A 66 -23.94 7.22 -21.64
C PRO A 66 -24.59 7.27 -23.03
N GLU A 67 -24.27 8.28 -23.84
CA GLU A 67 -24.80 8.48 -25.18
C GLU A 67 -24.09 7.67 -26.27
N LEU A 68 -22.95 7.06 -25.96
CA LEU A 68 -22.12 6.32 -26.91
C LEU A 68 -21.99 4.91 -26.38
N GLU A 69 -22.64 3.95 -27.05
CA GLU A 69 -22.57 2.52 -26.71
C GLU A 69 -21.17 1.94 -27.00
N VAL A 70 -20.12 2.59 -26.51
CA VAL A 70 -18.71 2.27 -26.72
C VAL A 70 -18.10 1.86 -25.37
N PRO A 71 -17.34 0.76 -25.30
CA PRO A 71 -16.65 0.36 -24.08
C PRO A 71 -15.71 1.48 -23.55
N PRO A 72 -15.66 1.74 -22.24
CA PRO A 72 -14.77 2.76 -21.66
C PRO A 72 -13.29 2.60 -22.03
N GLU A 73 -12.84 1.36 -22.25
CA GLU A 73 -11.49 1.00 -22.69
C GLU A 73 -11.18 1.56 -24.09
N GLU A 74 -12.13 1.46 -25.02
CA GLU A 74 -11.96 1.94 -26.38
C GLU A 74 -11.96 3.47 -26.42
N VAL A 75 -12.77 4.12 -25.58
CA VAL A 75 -12.77 5.58 -25.50
C VAL A 75 -11.47 6.10 -24.87
N LEU A 76 -10.93 5.40 -23.88
CA LEU A 76 -9.61 5.67 -23.31
C LEU A 76 -8.52 5.65 -24.39
N GLU A 77 -8.49 4.61 -25.23
CA GLU A 77 -7.51 4.47 -26.32
C GLU A 77 -7.64 5.62 -27.33
N GLN A 78 -8.86 5.96 -27.73
CA GLN A 78 -9.12 7.09 -28.63
C GLN A 78 -8.62 8.41 -28.03
N ILE A 79 -8.88 8.68 -26.76
CA ILE A 79 -8.41 9.89 -26.08
C ILE A 79 -6.88 9.97 -26.10
N MET A 80 -6.19 8.85 -25.89
CA MET A 80 -4.74 8.82 -25.91
C MET A 80 -4.17 9.01 -27.32
N ASP A 81 -4.81 8.42 -28.34
CA ASP A 81 -4.48 8.70 -29.75
C ASP A 81 -4.69 10.18 -30.12
N LEU A 82 -5.70 10.83 -29.54
CA LEU A 82 -5.99 12.25 -29.72
C LEU A 82 -4.97 13.16 -29.06
N ALA A 83 -4.56 12.86 -27.83
CA ALA A 83 -3.49 13.58 -27.12
C ALA A 83 -2.16 13.49 -27.87
N GLY A 84 -1.96 12.42 -28.64
CA GLY A 84 -0.77 12.17 -29.44
C GLY A 84 0.44 11.77 -28.58
N PRO A 85 1.57 11.43 -29.23
CA PRO A 85 2.77 10.94 -28.54
C PRO A 85 3.51 12.01 -27.71
N SER A 86 3.01 13.25 -27.63
CA SER A 86 3.66 14.36 -26.94
C SER A 86 2.99 14.64 -25.60
N GLU A 87 3.64 14.21 -24.51
CA GLU A 87 3.75 14.84 -23.16
C GLU A 87 2.53 15.44 -22.44
N LEU A 88 1.34 15.50 -23.03
CA LEU A 88 0.16 16.17 -22.48
C LEU A 88 -0.41 15.30 -21.36
N PRO A 89 -0.28 15.71 -20.08
CA PRO A 89 -0.76 14.89 -18.99
C PRO A 89 -2.27 14.72 -19.10
N VAL A 90 -2.75 13.50 -18.92
CA VAL A 90 -4.18 13.16 -19.03
C VAL A 90 -4.72 12.77 -17.66
N VAL A 91 -5.83 13.38 -17.28
CA VAL A 91 -6.60 13.09 -16.07
C VAL A 91 -7.95 12.52 -16.48
N VAL A 92 -8.25 11.32 -16.01
CA VAL A 92 -9.51 10.64 -16.28
C VAL A 92 -10.39 10.62 -15.04
N PHE A 93 -11.64 11.04 -15.20
CA PHE A 93 -12.71 10.81 -14.24
C PHE A 93 -13.69 9.78 -14.78
N THR A 94 -14.20 8.87 -13.94
CA THR A 94 -15.19 7.91 -14.43
C THR A 94 -16.09 7.33 -13.36
N LYS A 95 -17.31 6.98 -13.75
CA LYS A 95 -18.25 6.14 -12.97
C LYS A 95 -18.17 4.65 -13.33
N ALA A 96 -17.38 4.29 -14.34
CA ALA A 96 -17.27 2.94 -14.87
C ALA A 96 -16.64 1.98 -13.84
N GLU A 97 -17.09 0.73 -13.88
CA GLU A 97 -16.66 -0.33 -12.97
C GLU A 97 -15.78 -1.35 -13.70
N GLY A 98 -14.72 -1.80 -13.04
CA GLY A 98 -13.85 -2.85 -13.57
C GLY A 98 -12.49 -2.82 -12.88
N LYS A 99 -12.02 -3.96 -12.38
CA LYS A 99 -10.67 -4.06 -11.78
C LYS A 99 -9.56 -3.81 -12.80
N GLN A 100 -9.84 -4.05 -14.09
CA GLN A 100 -8.88 -3.88 -15.17
C GLN A 100 -8.82 -2.46 -15.72
N LEU A 101 -9.87 -1.64 -15.58
CA LEU A 101 -9.92 -0.32 -16.21
C LEU A 101 -8.87 0.67 -15.67
N PRO A 102 -8.60 0.75 -14.35
CA PRO A 102 -7.49 1.55 -13.84
C PRO A 102 -6.12 1.00 -14.27
N ILE A 103 -6.00 -0.32 -14.46
CA ILE A 103 -4.78 -0.97 -14.93
C ILE A 103 -4.54 -0.64 -16.40
N HIS A 104 -5.59 -0.69 -17.22
CA HIS A 104 -5.56 -0.32 -18.64
C HIS A 104 -5.21 1.16 -18.81
N ALA A 105 -5.85 2.06 -18.05
CA ALA A 105 -5.52 3.47 -18.06
C ALA A 105 -4.04 3.73 -17.69
N PHE A 106 -3.53 3.00 -16.70
CA PHE A 106 -2.12 3.06 -16.33
C PHE A 106 -1.19 2.55 -17.45
N GLN A 107 -1.56 1.46 -18.14
CA GLN A 107 -0.78 0.92 -19.27
C GLN A 107 -0.72 1.89 -20.45
N LEU A 108 -1.79 2.65 -20.68
CA LEU A 108 -1.85 3.69 -21.70
C LEU A 108 -1.09 4.97 -21.32
N GLY A 109 -0.56 5.08 -20.09
CA GLY A 109 0.23 6.22 -19.65
C GLY A 109 -0.60 7.39 -19.09
N ILE A 110 -1.84 7.15 -18.65
CA ILE A 110 -2.67 8.19 -18.01
C ILE A 110 -2.07 8.57 -16.65
N ASN A 111 -1.85 9.87 -16.44
CA ASN A 111 -1.19 10.38 -15.25
C ASN A 111 -2.04 10.19 -14.00
N GLU A 112 -3.35 10.39 -14.13
CA GLU A 112 -4.25 10.45 -12.99
C GLU A 112 -5.62 9.86 -13.35
N TYR A 113 -6.09 8.91 -12.53
CA TYR A 113 -7.37 8.24 -12.70
C TYR A 113 -8.20 8.35 -11.43
N PHE A 114 -9.44 8.84 -11.58
CA PHE A 114 -10.36 9.14 -10.48
C PHE A 114 -11.71 8.46 -10.67
N SER A 115 -12.07 7.58 -9.73
CA SER A 115 -13.44 7.05 -9.66
C SER A 115 -14.37 8.06 -9.01
N LYS A 116 -15.39 8.54 -9.74
CA LYS A 116 -16.39 9.50 -9.25
C LYS A 116 -17.17 9.01 -8.01
N ARG A 117 -17.18 7.69 -7.73
CA ARG A 117 -17.86 7.09 -6.56
C ARG A 117 -17.06 7.12 -5.27
N ARG A 118 -15.74 7.36 -5.32
CA ARG A 118 -14.83 7.33 -4.15
C ARG A 118 -14.13 8.67 -3.91
N LEU A 119 -14.66 9.76 -4.47
CA LEU A 119 -14.05 11.09 -4.39
C LEU A 119 -14.19 11.67 -2.98
N LYS A 120 -13.09 11.71 -2.23
CA LYS A 120 -12.95 12.62 -1.07
C LYS A 120 -12.31 13.92 -1.55
N LYS A 121 -12.97 15.07 -1.36
CA LYS A 121 -12.51 16.39 -1.86
C LYS A 121 -11.04 16.66 -1.53
N ASN A 122 -10.61 16.36 -0.31
CA ASN A 122 -9.24 16.61 0.16
C ASN A 122 -8.18 15.75 -0.57
N ILE A 123 -8.50 14.50 -0.92
CA ILE A 123 -7.59 13.62 -1.67
C ILE A 123 -7.46 14.10 -3.11
N LEU A 124 -8.59 14.52 -3.71
CA LEU A 124 -8.64 15.07 -5.05
C LEU A 124 -7.76 16.34 -5.13
N GLU A 125 -7.98 17.28 -4.22
CA GLU A 125 -7.20 18.52 -4.14
C GLU A 125 -5.70 18.22 -4.01
N HIS A 126 -5.29 17.31 -3.13
CA HIS A 126 -3.89 16.98 -2.94
C HIS A 126 -3.24 16.43 -4.23
N ARG A 127 -3.90 15.50 -4.91
CA ARG A 127 -3.38 14.91 -6.16
C ARG A 127 -3.30 15.94 -7.28
N PHE A 128 -4.32 16.79 -7.44
CA PHE A 128 -4.26 17.90 -8.39
C PHE A 128 -3.15 18.88 -8.06
N ARG A 129 -2.96 19.27 -6.79
CA ARG A 129 -1.87 20.18 -6.40
C ARG A 129 -0.49 19.62 -6.75
N ASN A 130 -0.28 18.32 -6.58
CA ASN A 130 0.98 17.68 -6.96
C ASN A 130 1.19 17.66 -8.48
N LEU A 131 0.16 17.28 -9.23
CA LEU A 131 0.21 17.26 -10.70
C LEU A 131 0.45 18.67 -11.27
N PHE A 132 -0.31 19.67 -10.81
CA PHE A 132 -0.14 21.06 -11.22
C PHE A 132 1.25 21.60 -10.84
N ARG A 133 1.80 21.21 -9.68
CA ARG A 133 3.17 21.59 -9.30
C ARG A 133 4.20 21.01 -10.28
N GLU A 134 4.02 19.77 -10.73
CA GLU A 134 4.90 19.15 -11.73
C GLU A 134 4.80 19.87 -13.07
N ILE A 135 3.58 20.09 -13.57
CA ILE A 135 3.31 20.78 -14.83
C ILE A 135 3.88 22.20 -14.79
N TYR A 136 3.57 22.96 -13.75
CA TYR A 136 4.04 24.32 -13.57
C TYR A 136 5.57 24.36 -13.46
N ARG A 137 6.20 23.44 -12.74
CA ARG A 137 7.66 23.37 -12.67
C ARG A 137 8.30 23.07 -14.02
N LYS A 138 7.76 22.12 -14.81
CA LYS A 138 8.23 21.84 -16.17
C LYS A 138 8.09 23.08 -17.06
N LYS A 139 6.95 23.76 -16.97
CA LYS A 139 6.63 24.96 -17.74
C LYS A 139 7.56 26.14 -17.40
N VAL A 140 7.73 26.46 -16.12
CA VAL A 140 8.63 27.52 -15.66
C VAL A 140 10.08 27.24 -16.06
N VAL A 141 10.54 25.99 -15.93
CA VAL A 141 11.89 25.62 -16.38
C VAL A 141 12.03 25.79 -17.89
N SER A 142 11.02 25.41 -18.67
CA SER A 142 11.02 25.62 -20.13
C SER A 142 11.08 27.11 -20.49
N ILE A 143 10.26 27.94 -19.86
CA ILE A 143 10.23 29.40 -20.09
C ILE A 143 11.59 29.99 -19.74
N GLN A 144 12.15 29.67 -18.56
CA GLN A 144 13.46 30.16 -18.14
C GLN A 144 14.60 29.73 -19.08
N MET A 145 14.51 28.53 -19.64
CA MET A 145 15.46 28.05 -20.65
C MET A 145 15.32 28.84 -21.96
N ASP A 146 14.10 29.06 -22.45
CA ASP A 146 13.83 29.82 -23.66
C ASP A 146 14.28 31.28 -23.52
N ASP A 147 14.02 31.89 -22.36
CA ASP A 147 14.45 33.25 -22.01
C ASP A 147 15.97 33.37 -21.94
N SER A 148 16.63 32.38 -21.33
CA SER A 148 18.10 32.31 -21.26
C SER A 148 18.71 32.11 -22.63
N LEU A 149 18.09 31.31 -23.49
CA LEU A 149 18.50 31.10 -24.88
C LEU A 149 18.37 32.37 -25.70
N LYS A 150 17.25 33.07 -25.57
CA LYS A 150 17.00 34.34 -26.26
C LYS A 150 18.01 35.41 -25.85
N ARG A 151 18.27 35.56 -24.55
CA ARG A 151 19.33 36.46 -24.04
C ARG A 151 20.72 36.08 -24.55
N PHE A 152 21.01 34.78 -24.64
CA PHE A 152 22.29 34.29 -25.17
C PHE A 152 22.42 34.60 -26.67
N GLN A 153 21.36 34.38 -27.46
CA GLN A 153 21.30 34.73 -28.88
C GLN A 153 21.55 36.24 -29.09
N ASP A 154 20.90 37.07 -28.27
CA ASP A 154 21.01 38.54 -28.32
C ASP A 154 22.41 39.04 -27.90
N LEU A 155 22.99 38.48 -26.83
CA LEU A 155 24.31 38.87 -26.30
C LEU A 155 25.47 38.59 -27.27
N TYR A 156 25.37 37.51 -28.04
CA TYR A 156 26.43 37.09 -28.96
C TYR A 156 26.20 37.52 -30.41
N GLY A 157 25.09 38.21 -30.71
CA GLY A 157 24.79 38.73 -32.05
C GLY A 157 24.74 37.62 -33.11
N MET A 158 24.21 36.45 -32.73
CA MET A 158 24.25 35.24 -33.55
C MET A 158 23.47 35.43 -34.85
N ASN A 159 24.01 34.92 -35.96
CA ASN A 159 23.30 34.90 -37.23
C ASN A 159 22.24 33.77 -37.25
N GLN A 160 21.32 33.82 -38.22
CA GLN A 160 20.21 32.87 -38.32
C GLN A 160 20.66 31.40 -38.40
N SER A 161 21.83 31.11 -39.00
CA SER A 161 22.36 29.74 -39.05
C SER A 161 22.81 29.27 -37.68
N GLU A 162 23.51 30.11 -36.93
CA GLU A 162 24.00 29.81 -35.57
C GLU A 162 22.85 29.63 -34.58
N ILE A 163 21.77 30.42 -34.71
CA ILE A 163 20.54 30.28 -33.93
C ILE A 163 19.88 28.92 -34.23
N GLN A 164 19.82 28.53 -35.51
CA GLN A 164 19.23 27.26 -35.93
C GLN A 164 20.02 26.06 -35.35
N ASP A 165 21.35 26.12 -35.38
CA ASP A 165 22.22 25.08 -34.84
C ASP A 165 22.10 24.97 -33.31
N LEU A 166 22.06 26.11 -32.61
CA LEU A 166 21.86 26.16 -31.16
C LEU A 166 20.51 25.58 -30.75
N ASN A 167 19.42 25.97 -31.43
CA ASN A 167 18.09 25.44 -31.19
C ASN A 167 18.04 23.92 -31.42
N THR A 168 18.73 23.43 -32.45
CA THR A 168 18.83 22.00 -32.73
C THR A 168 19.58 21.26 -31.62
N MET A 169 20.68 21.82 -31.11
CA MET A 169 21.45 21.25 -30.01
C MET A 169 20.65 21.21 -28.70
N VAL A 170 19.97 22.30 -28.34
CA VAL A 170 19.09 22.36 -27.17
C VAL A 170 17.98 21.33 -27.26
N LYS A 171 17.32 21.22 -28.42
CA LYS A 171 16.25 20.25 -28.63
C LYS A 171 16.75 18.81 -28.46
N LYS A 172 17.97 18.52 -28.92
CA LYS A 172 18.60 17.21 -28.72
C LYS A 172 18.89 16.94 -27.25
N PHE A 173 19.46 17.93 -26.54
CA PHE A 173 19.77 17.80 -25.12
C PHE A 173 18.52 17.62 -24.26
N LYS A 174 17.44 18.35 -24.56
CA LYS A 174 16.13 18.21 -23.89
C LYS A 174 15.58 16.79 -24.04
N LYS A 175 15.62 16.24 -25.25
CA LYS A 175 15.19 14.86 -25.55
C LYS A 175 16.02 13.80 -24.82
N GLU A 176 17.33 14.02 -24.66
CA GLU A 176 18.20 13.12 -23.89
C GLU A 176 17.86 13.15 -22.39
N LEU A 177 17.61 14.34 -21.83
CA LEU A 177 17.16 14.52 -20.44
C LEU A 177 15.79 13.89 -20.15
N GLU A 178 14.82 14.06 -21.06
CA GLU A 178 13.50 13.44 -20.96
C GLU A 178 13.61 11.92 -20.90
N LYS A 179 14.41 11.33 -21.79
CA LYS A 179 14.67 9.89 -21.83
C LYS A 179 15.30 9.39 -20.52
N GLU A 180 16.31 10.09 -19.99
CA GLU A 180 16.95 9.72 -18.73
C GLU A 180 15.98 9.81 -17.54
N TYR A 181 15.08 10.81 -17.54
CA TYR A 181 14.04 10.94 -16.53
C TYR A 181 13.00 9.81 -16.59
N GLU A 182 12.53 9.44 -17.79
CA GLU A 182 11.63 8.29 -18.00
C GLU A 182 12.26 6.97 -17.54
N GLU A 183 13.52 6.72 -17.89
CA GLU A 183 14.27 5.54 -17.44
C GLU A 183 14.33 5.49 -15.91
N LYS A 184 14.64 6.62 -15.25
CA LYS A 184 14.69 6.71 -13.80
C LYS A 184 13.32 6.49 -13.15
N LEU A 185 12.25 7.06 -13.71
CA LEU A 185 10.89 6.88 -13.20
C LEU A 185 10.42 5.43 -13.36
N ASN A 186 10.72 4.80 -14.49
CA ASN A 186 10.44 3.38 -14.71
C ASN A 186 11.18 2.51 -13.70
N LEU A 187 12.45 2.78 -13.45
CA LEU A 187 13.25 2.05 -12.46
C LEU A 187 12.69 2.21 -11.04
N GLU A 188 12.22 3.41 -10.67
CA GLU A 188 11.52 3.64 -9.40
C GLU A 188 10.20 2.86 -9.31
N ASN A 189 9.42 2.83 -10.39
CA ASN A 189 8.15 2.10 -10.45
C ASN A 189 8.36 0.59 -10.40
N GLU A 190 9.35 0.05 -11.11
CA GLU A 190 9.75 -1.36 -11.03
C GLU A 190 10.21 -1.72 -9.63
N LYS A 191 11.02 -0.86 -8.99
CA LYS A 191 11.45 -1.04 -7.61
C LYS A 191 10.25 -1.10 -6.65
N LYS A 192 9.28 -0.19 -6.79
CA LYS A 192 8.04 -0.21 -6.00
C LYS A 192 7.19 -1.46 -6.25
N LYS A 193 7.06 -1.90 -7.51
CA LYS A 193 6.37 -3.15 -7.86
C LYS A 193 7.05 -4.34 -7.19
N MET A 194 8.37 -4.43 -7.31
CA MET A 194 9.16 -5.50 -6.71
C MET A 194 9.03 -5.48 -5.18
N GLN A 195 9.06 -4.31 -4.54
CA GLN A 195 8.81 -4.14 -3.10
C GLN A 195 7.42 -4.61 -2.69
N ASN A 196 6.38 -4.24 -3.44
CA ASN A 196 5.00 -4.66 -3.14
C ASN A 196 4.85 -6.18 -3.26
N VAL A 197 5.36 -6.77 -4.35
CA VAL A 197 5.32 -8.22 -4.55
C VAL A 197 6.14 -8.92 -3.46
N PHE A 198 7.35 -8.43 -3.17
CA PHE A 198 8.20 -9.00 -2.13
C PHE A 198 7.55 -8.89 -0.73
N GLY A 199 6.85 -7.79 -0.44
CA GLY A 199 6.07 -7.58 0.78
C GLY A 199 4.82 -8.46 0.90
N MET A 200 4.36 -9.10 -0.19
CA MET A 200 3.33 -10.14 -0.11
C MET A 200 3.89 -11.49 0.38
N TYR A 201 5.21 -11.69 0.30
CA TYR A 201 5.88 -12.94 0.69
C TYR A 201 6.76 -12.79 1.93
N VAL A 202 7.06 -11.56 2.34
CA VAL A 202 7.92 -11.20 3.45
C VAL A 202 7.23 -10.12 4.27
N ASP A 203 7.23 -10.27 5.59
CA ASP A 203 6.59 -9.29 6.48
C ASP A 203 7.07 -7.85 6.20
N PRO A 204 6.16 -6.86 6.13
CA PRO A 204 6.53 -5.47 5.81
C PRO A 204 7.62 -4.90 6.73
N ILE A 205 7.63 -5.29 8.01
CA ILE A 205 8.62 -4.82 8.98
C ILE A 205 10.02 -5.29 8.59
N ILE A 206 10.16 -6.49 8.01
CA ILE A 206 11.45 -7.00 7.52
C ILE A 206 11.91 -6.24 6.29
N VAL A 207 10.99 -5.98 5.34
CA VAL A 207 11.31 -5.20 4.13
C VAL A 207 11.79 -3.80 4.52
N GLU A 208 11.07 -3.13 5.42
CA GLU A 208 11.44 -1.80 5.92
C GLU A 208 12.78 -1.83 6.67
N SER A 209 12.99 -2.84 7.53
CA SER A 209 14.24 -2.99 8.30
C SER A 209 15.47 -3.27 7.43
N LEU A 210 15.30 -3.97 6.30
CA LEU A 210 16.37 -4.17 5.31
C LEU A 210 16.64 -2.88 4.52
N MET A 211 15.59 -2.14 4.15
CA MET A 211 15.72 -0.89 3.37
C MET A 211 16.38 0.25 4.16
N ASN A 212 16.14 0.32 5.47
CA ASN A 212 16.71 1.33 6.35
C ASN A 212 18.06 0.93 6.97
N ASN A 213 18.62 -0.23 6.58
CA ASN A 213 19.85 -0.82 7.11
C ASN A 213 19.85 -1.09 8.63
N SER A 214 18.69 -1.20 9.29
CA SER A 214 18.60 -1.61 10.70
C SER A 214 18.71 -3.14 10.86
N LEU A 215 18.46 -3.89 9.79
CA LEU A 215 18.63 -5.34 9.68
C LEU A 215 19.64 -5.66 8.57
N SER A 216 20.56 -6.60 8.82
CA SER A 216 21.51 -7.11 7.82
C SER A 216 21.27 -8.59 7.54
N LEU A 217 21.45 -9.01 6.29
CA LEU A 217 21.36 -10.42 5.88
C LEU A 217 22.42 -11.29 6.57
N ASP A 218 23.57 -10.71 6.93
CA ASP A 218 24.69 -11.41 7.56
C ASP A 218 24.55 -11.53 9.09
N GLN A 219 23.47 -10.98 9.66
CA GLN A 219 23.28 -10.96 11.11
C GLN A 219 23.02 -12.38 11.64
N LYS A 220 24.06 -12.98 12.22
CA LYS A 220 23.94 -14.17 13.07
C LYS A 220 23.07 -13.79 14.27
N GLY A 221 22.01 -14.55 14.52
CA GLY A 221 20.95 -14.16 15.46
C GLY A 221 21.45 -13.67 16.82
N LYS A 222 20.74 -12.69 17.39
CA LYS A 222 21.03 -12.06 18.68
C LYS A 222 20.08 -12.56 19.75
N GLU A 223 20.56 -12.75 20.97
CA GLU A 223 19.65 -12.93 22.12
C GLU A 223 18.88 -11.63 22.36
N GLN A 224 17.56 -11.72 22.38
CA GLN A 224 16.69 -10.59 22.60
C GLN A 224 15.48 -11.01 23.42
N GLU A 225 14.96 -10.09 24.22
CA GLU A 225 13.66 -10.25 24.82
C GLU A 225 12.57 -9.97 23.78
N VAL A 226 11.62 -10.92 23.66
CA VAL A 226 10.52 -10.88 22.70
C VAL A 226 9.25 -11.43 23.32
N SER A 227 8.10 -11.12 22.72
CA SER A 227 6.88 -11.91 22.91
C SER A 227 6.59 -12.70 21.64
N VAL A 228 6.19 -13.95 21.81
CA VAL A 228 5.84 -14.87 20.73
C VAL A 228 4.39 -15.26 20.91
N LEU A 229 3.61 -15.17 19.84
CA LEU A 229 2.21 -15.58 19.80
C LEU A 229 2.05 -16.69 18.77
N PHE A 230 1.33 -17.73 19.16
CA PHE A 230 0.81 -18.76 18.26
C PHE A 230 -0.72 -18.77 18.31
N SER A 231 -1.36 -18.90 17.15
CA SER A 231 -2.80 -19.10 17.01
C SER A 231 -3.07 -20.26 16.06
N ASP A 232 -4.06 -21.09 16.33
CA ASP A 232 -4.39 -22.28 15.53
C ASP A 232 -5.90 -22.54 15.54
N ILE A 233 -6.43 -23.08 14.44
CA ILE A 233 -7.87 -23.34 14.29
C ILE A 233 -8.22 -24.69 14.89
N ARG A 234 -9.11 -24.67 15.88
CA ARG A 234 -9.56 -25.87 16.58
C ARG A 234 -10.35 -26.78 15.65
N GLY A 235 -9.87 -28.02 15.54
CA GLY A 235 -10.49 -29.05 14.70
C GLY A 235 -10.25 -28.86 13.20
N TYR A 236 -9.26 -28.05 12.80
CA TYR A 236 -8.98 -27.73 11.39
C TYR A 236 -8.81 -28.98 10.51
N THR A 237 -8.11 -30.02 10.97
CA THR A 237 -7.91 -31.24 10.16
C THR A 237 -9.26 -31.86 9.79
N THR A 238 -10.11 -32.14 10.77
CA THR A 238 -11.46 -32.69 10.55
C THR A 238 -12.35 -31.77 9.72
N LEU A 239 -12.13 -30.46 9.84
CA LEU A 239 -12.84 -29.46 9.08
C LEU A 239 -12.44 -29.50 7.59
N SER A 240 -11.14 -29.46 7.31
CA SER A 240 -10.58 -29.43 5.96
C SER A 240 -10.94 -30.67 5.15
N GLU A 241 -11.10 -31.83 5.79
CA GLU A 241 -11.54 -33.08 5.15
C GLU A 241 -12.98 -33.03 4.62
N LYS A 242 -13.83 -32.15 5.17
CA LYS A 242 -15.25 -32.03 4.79
C LYS A 242 -15.50 -30.91 3.78
N MET A 243 -14.53 -30.03 3.58
CA MET A 243 -14.62 -28.88 2.69
C MET A 243 -14.03 -29.22 1.31
N LYS A 244 -14.53 -28.54 0.26
CA LYS A 244 -13.83 -28.56 -1.02
C LYS A 244 -12.50 -27.81 -0.92
N PRO A 245 -11.43 -28.23 -1.62
CA PRO A 245 -10.13 -27.56 -1.55
C PRO A 245 -10.18 -26.05 -1.79
N GLU A 246 -11.03 -25.59 -2.72
CA GLU A 246 -11.18 -24.16 -3.03
C GLU A 246 -11.82 -23.38 -1.87
N GLN A 247 -12.72 -24.02 -1.12
CA GLN A 247 -13.35 -23.43 0.06
C GLN A 247 -12.36 -23.37 1.23
N VAL A 248 -11.50 -24.38 1.40
CA VAL A 248 -10.44 -24.38 2.41
C VAL A 248 -9.49 -23.20 2.16
N ILE A 249 -9.03 -23.03 0.92
CA ILE A 249 -8.14 -21.93 0.55
C ILE A 249 -8.82 -20.57 0.76
N SER A 250 -10.09 -20.44 0.36
CA SER A 250 -10.85 -19.20 0.54
C SER A 250 -11.02 -18.84 2.02
N PHE A 251 -11.38 -19.81 2.84
CA PHE A 251 -11.51 -19.66 4.29
C PHE A 251 -10.17 -19.27 4.94
N LEU A 252 -9.09 -19.98 4.62
CA LEU A 252 -7.75 -19.66 5.14
C LEU A 252 -7.31 -18.25 4.76
N ASN A 253 -7.53 -17.84 3.50
CA ASN A 253 -7.16 -16.50 3.06
C ASN A 253 -7.96 -15.42 3.82
N GLU A 254 -9.26 -15.61 4.05
CA GLU A 254 -10.06 -14.68 4.86
C GLU A 254 -9.61 -14.65 6.31
N TYR A 255 -9.37 -15.81 6.93
CA TYR A 255 -8.87 -15.94 8.29
C TYR A 255 -7.51 -15.26 8.45
N PHE A 256 -6.53 -15.60 7.60
CA PHE A 256 -5.21 -15.00 7.66
C PHE A 256 -5.26 -13.51 7.41
N THR A 257 -6.10 -13.02 6.48
CA THR A 257 -6.26 -11.58 6.25
C THR A 257 -6.75 -10.88 7.53
N ALA A 258 -7.84 -11.37 8.13
CA ALA A 258 -8.42 -10.76 9.32
C ALA A 258 -7.45 -10.77 10.51
N MET A 259 -6.74 -11.88 10.73
CA MET A 259 -5.78 -11.98 11.84
C MET A 259 -4.51 -11.16 11.59
N THR A 260 -4.05 -11.09 10.34
CA THR A 260 -2.88 -10.27 9.94
C THR A 260 -3.12 -8.81 10.20
N GLU A 261 -4.31 -8.29 9.85
CA GLU A 261 -4.66 -6.90 10.10
C GLU A 261 -4.58 -6.55 11.59
N VAL A 262 -5.04 -7.43 12.48
CA VAL A 262 -4.91 -7.26 13.94
C VAL A 262 -3.45 -7.29 14.37
N ILE A 263 -2.69 -8.31 13.96
CA ILE A 263 -1.29 -8.49 14.35
C ILE A 263 -0.45 -7.26 13.96
N LEU A 264 -0.58 -6.81 12.71
CA LEU A 264 0.13 -5.63 12.21
C LEU A 264 -0.33 -4.35 12.91
N GLY A 265 -1.62 -4.24 13.26
CA GLY A 265 -2.17 -3.11 14.03
C GLY A 265 -1.53 -2.91 15.41
N TYR A 266 -1.07 -4.01 16.03
CA TYR A 266 -0.32 -3.99 17.29
C TYR A 266 1.21 -3.99 17.10
N GLY A 267 1.69 -3.80 15.88
CA GLY A 267 3.13 -3.80 15.56
C GLY A 267 3.80 -5.17 15.67
N GLY A 268 3.02 -6.26 15.61
CA GLY A 268 3.55 -7.61 15.52
C GLY A 268 4.11 -7.91 14.13
N MET A 269 5.20 -8.67 14.07
CA MET A 269 5.77 -9.22 12.85
C MET A 269 5.25 -10.64 12.66
N ILE A 270 4.63 -10.94 11.51
CA ILE A 270 4.27 -12.30 11.13
C ILE A 270 5.55 -13.04 10.73
N ASP A 271 5.88 -14.07 11.48
CA ASP A 271 7.04 -14.91 11.17
C ASP A 271 6.70 -15.92 10.07
N LYS A 272 5.61 -16.67 10.26
CA LYS A 272 5.11 -17.62 9.24
C LYS A 272 3.70 -18.11 9.53
N TYR A 273 3.08 -18.63 8.47
CA TYR A 273 1.94 -19.53 8.56
C TYR A 273 2.43 -20.98 8.52
N ILE A 274 1.84 -21.84 9.35
CA ILE A 274 2.17 -23.28 9.44
C ILE A 274 0.88 -24.07 9.31
N GLY A 275 0.49 -24.42 8.09
CA GLY A 275 -0.85 -24.98 7.86
C GLY A 275 -1.90 -23.89 8.13
N ASP A 276 -2.74 -24.10 9.14
CA ASP A 276 -3.73 -23.14 9.66
C ASP A 276 -3.22 -22.32 10.85
N SER A 277 -2.03 -22.64 11.38
CA SER A 277 -1.46 -21.89 12.50
C SER A 277 -0.77 -20.60 12.04
N ILE A 278 -0.80 -19.58 12.88
CA ILE A 278 -0.08 -18.31 12.73
C ILE A 278 0.98 -18.23 13.83
N MET A 279 2.21 -17.90 13.45
CA MET A 279 3.27 -17.52 14.39
C MET A 279 3.66 -16.06 14.15
N CYS A 280 3.66 -15.25 15.19
CA CYS A 280 4.14 -13.87 15.14
C CYS A 280 5.01 -13.49 16.34
N LEU A 281 5.80 -12.43 16.14
CA LEU A 281 6.81 -11.92 17.08
C LEU A 281 6.54 -10.45 17.39
N PHE A 282 6.74 -10.08 18.65
CA PHE A 282 6.71 -8.69 19.10
C PHE A 282 8.04 -8.33 19.74
N GLY A 283 8.45 -7.08 19.57
CA GLY A 283 9.75 -6.59 20.00
C GLY A 283 10.90 -6.93 19.07
N ALA A 284 10.69 -7.67 17.97
CA ALA A 284 11.69 -7.91 16.93
C ALA A 284 11.04 -7.80 15.52
N PRO A 285 11.81 -7.42 14.47
CA PRO A 285 13.23 -7.05 14.47
C PRO A 285 13.53 -5.71 15.15
N VAL A 286 12.52 -4.84 15.26
CA VAL A 286 12.58 -3.55 15.93
C VAL A 286 12.20 -3.72 17.39
N PHE A 287 13.06 -3.20 18.29
CA PHE A 287 12.79 -3.21 19.72
C PHE A 287 11.51 -2.44 20.04
N GLN A 288 10.64 -3.04 20.86
CA GLN A 288 9.42 -2.44 21.38
C GLN A 288 9.44 -2.62 22.90
N GLN A 289 9.37 -1.54 23.66
CA GLN A 289 9.38 -1.60 25.12
C GLN A 289 8.11 -2.26 25.68
N ASP A 290 7.01 -2.11 24.96
CA ASP A 290 5.65 -2.54 25.24
C ASP A 290 5.27 -3.84 24.52
N HIS A 291 6.25 -4.61 24.04
CA HIS A 291 6.02 -5.86 23.29
C HIS A 291 5.16 -6.91 24.04
N ARG A 292 5.08 -6.84 25.37
CA ARG A 292 4.25 -7.75 26.19
C ARG A 292 2.79 -7.33 26.18
N GLN A 293 2.57 -6.02 26.33
CA GLN A 293 1.27 -5.36 26.24
C GLN A 293 0.67 -5.58 24.86
N ASN A 294 1.43 -5.24 23.81
CA ASN A 294 0.98 -5.37 22.42
C ASN A 294 0.64 -6.82 22.06
N ALA A 295 1.46 -7.80 22.48
CA ALA A 295 1.17 -9.21 22.24
C ALA A 295 -0.10 -9.69 22.97
N LEU A 296 -0.34 -9.21 24.20
CA LEU A 296 -1.52 -9.56 24.98
C LEU A 296 -2.79 -8.95 24.39
N ASP A 297 -2.77 -7.65 24.10
CA ASP A 297 -3.91 -6.95 23.49
C ASP A 297 -4.23 -7.54 22.12
N CYS A 298 -3.21 -7.80 21.30
CA CYS A 298 -3.37 -8.48 20.01
C CYS A 298 -4.05 -9.84 20.17
N ALA A 299 -3.62 -10.69 21.11
CA ALA A 299 -4.23 -11.99 21.33
C ALA A 299 -5.72 -11.89 21.70
N VAL A 300 -6.07 -10.92 22.56
CA VAL A 300 -7.46 -10.72 22.96
C VAL A 300 -8.29 -10.15 21.81
N GLU A 301 -7.77 -9.18 21.06
CA GLU A 301 -8.48 -8.61 19.92
C GLU A 301 -8.64 -9.63 18.79
N MET A 302 -7.67 -10.51 18.57
CA MET A 302 -7.81 -11.63 17.63
C MET A 302 -9.02 -12.49 17.96
N ILE A 303 -9.27 -12.82 19.24
CA ILE A 303 -10.48 -13.55 19.66
C ILE A 303 -11.75 -12.76 19.32
N GLN A 304 -11.77 -11.45 19.63
CA GLN A 304 -12.93 -10.59 19.40
C GLN A 304 -13.24 -10.43 17.91
N VAL A 305 -12.23 -10.16 17.09
CA VAL A 305 -12.36 -10.08 15.65
C VAL A 305 -12.82 -11.44 15.11
N PHE A 306 -12.21 -12.54 15.54
CA PHE A 306 -12.60 -13.87 15.10
C PHE A 306 -14.08 -14.17 15.38
N GLU A 307 -14.59 -13.78 16.56
CA GLU A 307 -16.00 -13.91 16.93
C GLU A 307 -16.93 -13.11 15.99
N LEU A 308 -16.52 -11.93 15.53
CA LEU A 308 -17.29 -11.14 14.54
C LEU A 308 -17.36 -11.81 13.16
N TRP A 309 -16.35 -12.60 12.79
CA TRP A 309 -16.29 -13.30 11.50
C TRP A 309 -16.99 -14.67 11.52
N GLN A 310 -17.12 -15.30 12.70
CA GLN A 310 -17.77 -16.60 12.87
C GLN A 310 -19.14 -16.72 12.18
N PRO A 311 -20.09 -15.78 12.31
CA PRO A 311 -21.40 -15.89 11.66
C PRO A 311 -21.31 -15.93 10.13
N LYS A 312 -20.39 -15.14 9.54
CA LYS A 312 -20.15 -15.14 8.10
C LYS A 312 -19.60 -16.50 7.66
N TRP A 313 -18.61 -17.04 8.37
CA TRP A 313 -18.00 -18.32 8.04
C TRP A 313 -18.97 -19.49 8.21
N ASP A 314 -19.82 -19.46 9.23
CA ASP A 314 -20.88 -20.45 9.42
C ASP A 314 -21.89 -20.41 8.26
N GLN A 315 -22.30 -19.22 7.83
CA GLN A 315 -23.22 -19.07 6.71
C GLN A 315 -22.63 -19.55 5.37
N ILE A 316 -21.36 -19.25 5.10
CA ILE A 316 -20.73 -19.53 3.80
C ILE A 316 -20.21 -20.96 3.73
N TYR A 317 -19.63 -21.47 4.83
CA TYR A 317 -18.91 -22.72 4.84
C TYR A 317 -19.57 -23.82 5.69
N GLY A 318 -20.61 -23.50 6.47
CA GLY A 318 -21.43 -24.46 7.20
C GLY A 318 -20.83 -24.95 8.53
N PHE A 319 -19.93 -24.17 9.13
CA PHE A 319 -19.36 -24.46 10.45
C PHE A 319 -18.95 -23.19 11.19
N THR A 320 -18.98 -23.26 12.51
CA THR A 320 -18.49 -22.20 13.40
C THR A 320 -17.06 -22.54 13.84
N PRO A 321 -16.01 -22.06 13.15
CA PRO A 321 -14.65 -22.36 13.56
C PRO A 321 -14.35 -21.70 14.90
N GLN A 322 -13.29 -22.14 15.56
CA GLN A 322 -12.80 -21.53 16.79
C GLN A 322 -11.28 -21.54 16.74
N ILE A 323 -10.64 -20.62 17.45
CA ILE A 323 -9.18 -20.60 17.58
C ILE A 323 -8.77 -20.75 19.04
N GLY A 324 -7.55 -21.21 19.28
CA GLY A 324 -6.89 -21.03 20.57
C GLY A 324 -5.57 -20.32 20.37
N ILE A 325 -5.20 -19.50 21.35
CA ILE A 325 -4.03 -18.62 21.26
C ILE A 325 -3.13 -18.84 22.47
N GLY A 326 -1.82 -18.95 22.21
CA GLY A 326 -0.78 -19.04 23.22
C GLY A 326 0.22 -17.90 23.09
N VAL A 327 0.51 -17.20 24.18
CA VAL A 327 1.48 -16.09 24.20
C VAL A 327 2.54 -16.32 25.27
N ALA A 328 3.81 -16.24 24.89
CA ALA A 328 4.91 -16.29 25.84
C ALA A 328 5.89 -15.14 25.64
N SER A 329 6.44 -14.62 26.73
CA SER A 329 7.47 -13.58 26.69
C SER A 329 8.72 -14.04 27.41
N GLY A 330 9.87 -13.68 26.87
CA GLY A 330 11.17 -14.00 27.43
C GLY A 330 12.28 -13.90 26.39
N LYS A 331 13.48 -14.32 26.78
CA LYS A 331 14.65 -14.33 25.90
C LYS A 331 14.50 -15.38 24.79
N ALA A 332 14.90 -15.02 23.58
CA ALA A 332 15.03 -15.93 22.44
C ALA A 332 16.19 -15.46 21.54
N ILE A 333 16.75 -16.36 20.74
CA ILE A 333 17.68 -15.98 19.68
C ILE A 333 16.86 -15.57 18.46
N VAL A 334 17.00 -14.32 18.02
CA VAL A 334 16.27 -13.76 16.88
C VAL A 334 17.24 -13.37 15.78
N GLY A 335 16.97 -13.80 14.55
CA GLY A 335 17.80 -13.48 13.39
C GLY A 335 17.47 -14.30 12.16
N ASN A 336 18.34 -14.22 11.15
CA ASN A 336 18.20 -15.00 9.94
C ASN A 336 18.56 -16.48 10.20
N VAL A 337 17.59 -17.37 10.01
CA VAL A 337 17.74 -18.83 10.15
C VAL A 337 17.34 -19.49 8.84
N GLY A 338 18.17 -20.40 8.34
CA GLY A 338 17.89 -21.14 7.12
C GLY A 338 19.15 -21.47 6.32
N SER A 339 18.96 -21.86 5.06
CA SER A 339 20.05 -22.05 4.11
C SER A 339 20.30 -20.77 3.32
N PHE A 340 21.43 -20.69 2.61
CA PHE A 340 21.71 -19.58 1.69
C PHE A 340 20.62 -19.36 0.63
N GLN A 341 19.85 -20.40 0.29
CA GLN A 341 18.80 -20.35 -0.72
C GLN A 341 17.43 -20.02 -0.12
N LYS A 342 17.25 -20.16 1.20
CA LYS A 342 16.00 -19.90 1.91
C LYS A 342 16.30 -19.48 3.35
N LEU A 343 16.34 -18.17 3.57
CA LEU A 343 16.46 -17.54 4.88
C LEU A 343 15.10 -17.10 5.37
N SER A 344 14.86 -17.22 6.67
CA SER A 344 13.73 -16.62 7.36
C SER A 344 14.25 -15.86 8.57
N TYR A 345 13.83 -14.61 8.72
CA TYR A 345 14.03 -13.90 9.98
C TYR A 345 13.02 -14.44 10.99
N THR A 346 13.49 -15.09 12.04
CA THR A 346 12.64 -15.81 13.00
C THR A 346 13.26 -15.81 14.40
N ALA A 347 12.47 -16.22 15.39
CA ALA A 347 12.94 -16.46 16.75
C ALA A 347 13.07 -17.97 16.98
N VAL A 348 14.13 -18.36 17.70
CA VAL A 348 14.35 -19.72 18.15
C VAL A 348 14.71 -19.71 19.63
N GLY A 349 14.11 -20.61 20.40
CA GLY A 349 14.44 -20.80 21.80
C GLY A 349 13.24 -21.21 22.64
N ASP A 350 13.47 -21.23 23.94
CA ASP A 350 12.52 -21.72 24.93
C ASP A 350 11.21 -20.94 24.97
N THR A 351 11.26 -19.62 24.73
CA THR A 351 10.08 -18.75 24.67
C THR A 351 9.15 -19.16 23.53
N VAL A 352 9.72 -19.50 22.36
CA VAL A 352 8.96 -19.97 21.18
C VAL A 352 8.28 -21.31 21.47
N ASN A 353 9.03 -22.24 22.07
CA ASN A 353 8.51 -23.54 22.48
C ASN A 353 7.41 -23.43 23.54
N MET A 354 7.52 -22.47 24.46
CA MET A 354 6.48 -22.19 25.45
C MET A 354 5.21 -21.67 24.77
N ALA A 355 5.31 -20.67 23.89
CA ALA A 355 4.16 -20.08 23.20
C ALA A 355 3.39 -21.13 22.38
N SER A 356 4.09 -21.96 21.61
CA SER A 356 3.46 -23.05 20.85
C SER A 356 2.75 -24.07 21.75
N ARG A 357 3.29 -24.38 22.93
CA ARG A 357 2.62 -25.29 23.88
C ARG A 357 1.38 -24.67 24.50
N LEU A 358 1.47 -23.40 24.90
CA LEU A 358 0.32 -22.65 25.42
C LEU A 358 -0.81 -22.64 24.41
N GLU A 359 -0.49 -22.40 23.14
CA GLU A 359 -1.44 -22.49 22.04
C GLU A 359 -2.04 -23.90 22.02
N SER A 360 -1.25 -24.96 21.91
CA SER A 360 -1.78 -26.33 21.80
C SER A 360 -2.70 -26.75 22.95
N MET A 361 -2.55 -26.12 24.13
CA MET A 361 -3.38 -26.35 25.31
C MET A 361 -4.60 -25.43 25.39
N ALA A 362 -4.56 -24.29 24.71
CA ALA A 362 -5.61 -23.29 24.76
C ALA A 362 -6.94 -23.89 24.28
N LYS A 363 -7.93 -23.87 25.17
CA LYS A 363 -9.30 -24.26 24.85
C LYS A 363 -9.86 -23.34 23.75
N PRO A 364 -10.92 -23.78 23.02
CA PRO A 364 -11.51 -22.95 21.99
C PRO A 364 -11.95 -21.58 22.52
N MET A 365 -11.62 -20.55 21.76
CA MET A 365 -11.86 -19.14 22.07
C MET A 365 -11.19 -18.65 23.36
N GLN A 366 -10.02 -19.21 23.71
CA GLN A 366 -9.26 -18.80 24.90
C GLN A 366 -7.82 -18.38 24.55
N VAL A 367 -7.30 -17.44 25.34
CA VAL A 367 -5.91 -16.97 25.30
C VAL A 367 -5.19 -17.45 26.54
N TYR A 368 -4.11 -18.23 26.36
CA TYR A 368 -3.25 -18.67 27.45
C TYR A 368 -1.92 -17.93 27.40
N VAL A 369 -1.44 -17.47 28.54
CA VAL A 369 -0.19 -16.72 28.66
C VAL A 369 0.80 -17.38 29.62
N SER A 370 2.08 -17.23 29.29
CA SER A 370 3.17 -17.66 30.18
C SER A 370 3.27 -16.75 31.40
N GLU A 371 3.78 -17.31 32.50
CA GLU A 371 4.18 -16.52 33.68
C GLU A 371 5.19 -15.41 33.34
N GLY A 372 6.12 -15.66 32.41
CA GLY A 372 7.13 -14.68 31.99
C GLY A 372 6.53 -13.43 31.34
N LEU A 373 5.36 -13.56 30.69
CA LEU A 373 4.57 -12.42 30.22
C LEU A 373 3.90 -11.73 31.41
N TYR A 374 3.10 -12.47 32.19
CA TYR A 374 2.28 -11.91 33.27
C TYR A 374 3.08 -11.17 34.33
N ASN A 375 4.16 -11.77 34.85
CA ASN A 375 4.96 -11.20 35.94
C ASN A 375 5.70 -9.90 35.55
N HIS A 376 5.84 -9.62 34.25
CA HIS A 376 6.55 -8.44 33.73
C HIS A 376 5.61 -7.41 33.10
N LEU A 377 4.29 -7.61 33.19
CA LEU A 377 3.33 -6.55 32.83
C LEU A 377 3.34 -5.47 33.92
N PRO A 378 3.21 -4.18 33.55
CA PRO A 378 2.93 -3.13 34.52
C PRO A 378 1.65 -3.45 35.30
N GLU A 379 1.65 -3.22 36.61
CA GLU A 379 0.53 -3.59 37.50
C GLU A 379 -0.81 -3.00 37.04
N GLU A 380 -0.81 -1.71 36.66
CA GLU A 380 -1.99 -1.02 36.13
C GLU A 380 -2.49 -1.64 34.83
N TYR A 381 -1.58 -2.17 34.01
CA TYR A 381 -1.94 -2.80 32.75
C TYR A 381 -2.49 -4.21 32.96
N ALA A 382 -1.91 -4.99 33.88
CA ALA A 382 -2.44 -6.30 34.26
C ALA A 382 -3.89 -6.18 34.76
N LYS A 383 -4.27 -5.08 35.41
CA LYS A 383 -5.67 -4.85 35.84
C LYS A 383 -6.67 -4.74 34.69
N LYS A 384 -6.27 -4.64 33.41
CA LYS A 384 -7.18 -4.62 32.25
C LYS A 384 -7.88 -5.96 32.01
N TYR A 385 -7.30 -7.07 32.50
CA TYR A 385 -7.77 -8.42 32.22
C TYR A 385 -7.97 -9.24 33.49
N LYS A 386 -8.84 -10.25 33.41
CA LYS A 386 -8.97 -11.30 34.43
C LYS A 386 -8.06 -12.46 34.07
N TYR A 387 -7.33 -12.95 35.07
CA TYR A 387 -6.44 -14.09 34.92
C TYR A 387 -6.92 -15.25 35.78
N GLU A 388 -7.04 -16.42 35.18
CA GLU A 388 -7.38 -17.67 35.85
C GLU A 388 -6.17 -18.59 35.77
N GLU A 389 -5.60 -18.95 36.91
CA GLU A 389 -4.47 -19.88 36.97
C GLU A 389 -4.94 -21.29 36.65
N LEU A 390 -4.26 -21.92 35.70
CA LEU A 390 -4.53 -23.29 35.28
C LEU A 390 -3.57 -24.25 35.97
N GLU A 391 -3.93 -25.54 35.96
CA GLU A 391 -3.05 -26.60 36.45
C GLU A 391 -1.67 -26.50 35.79
N PRO A 392 -0.60 -26.38 36.60
CA PRO A 392 0.75 -26.24 36.08
C PRO A 392 1.12 -27.43 35.19
N VAL A 393 1.79 -27.17 34.08
CA VAL A 393 2.16 -28.23 33.13
C VAL A 393 3.64 -28.51 33.08
N LYS A 394 3.94 -29.78 32.86
CA LYS A 394 5.29 -30.24 32.57
C LYS A 394 5.59 -30.00 31.11
N ILE A 395 6.60 -29.18 30.85
CA ILE A 395 7.05 -28.87 29.50
C ILE A 395 8.10 -29.89 29.09
N LYS A 396 7.87 -30.62 28.00
CA LYS A 396 8.86 -31.58 27.49
C LYS A 396 10.15 -30.85 27.15
N GLY A 397 11.24 -31.21 27.86
CA GLY A 397 12.54 -30.56 27.76
C GLY A 397 12.85 -29.53 28.86
N LYS A 398 11.93 -29.28 29.80
CA LYS A 398 12.17 -28.43 30.97
C LYS A 398 11.95 -29.17 32.29
N GLU A 399 12.71 -28.77 33.30
CA GLU A 399 12.52 -29.21 34.67
C GLU A 399 11.43 -28.37 35.35
N GLY A 400 10.63 -29.02 36.21
CA GLY A 400 9.58 -28.36 36.98
C GLY A 400 8.23 -28.24 36.26
N LEU A 401 7.28 -27.66 36.99
CA LEU A 401 5.97 -27.30 36.50
C LEU A 401 5.96 -25.81 36.19
N HIS A 402 5.36 -25.43 35.07
CA HIS A 402 5.26 -24.03 34.66
C HIS A 402 3.84 -23.53 34.85
N ARG A 403 3.73 -22.34 35.45
CA ARG A 403 2.47 -21.64 35.68
C ARG A 403 1.91 -21.09 34.37
N ILE A 404 0.61 -21.31 34.18
CA ILE A 404 -0.14 -20.87 32.99
C ILE A 404 -1.36 -20.09 33.46
N LEU A 405 -1.65 -19.00 32.76
CA LEU A 405 -2.82 -18.18 33.05
C LEU A 405 -3.72 -18.12 31.81
N SER A 406 -5.01 -18.41 31.99
CA SER A 406 -6.05 -18.09 31.02
C SER A 406 -6.46 -16.63 31.19
N VAL A 407 -6.58 -15.90 30.07
CA VAL A 407 -6.88 -14.46 30.06
C VAL A 407 -8.29 -14.23 29.53
N LYS A 408 -9.06 -13.40 30.23
CA LYS A 408 -10.38 -12.94 29.80
C LYS A 408 -10.48 -11.41 29.91
N PRO A 409 -11.19 -10.73 28.98
CA PRO A 409 -11.57 -9.33 29.15
C PRO A 409 -12.27 -9.09 30.49
N ASN A 410 -12.05 -7.93 31.10
CA ASN A 410 -12.70 -7.56 32.36
C ASN A 410 -14.20 -7.35 32.25
#